data_AF-A0A3B1BUI9-F1
#
_entry.id   AF-A0A3B1BUI9-F1
#
_cell.length_a   1.000
_cell.length_b   1.000
_cell.length_c   1.000
_cell.angle_alpha   90.00
_cell.angle_beta   90.00
_cell.angle_gamma   90.00
#
_symmetry.space_group_name_H-M   'P 1'
#
loop_
_entity.id
_entity.type
_entity.pdbx_description
1 polymer ?
#
loop_
_entity_poly.entity_id
_entity_poly.type
_entity_poly.pdbx_seq_one_letter_code
_entity_poly.pdbx_strand_id
1 'polypeptide(L)'
;MDRDKLKNIMENIMFVADSPIGTDRMVSLFDGEITKDEALDALNDLMVDYESRGLEVAQVAEGWRIQTRPEFAPWVTVFFKMVRGQKLSRASLEALAIVSYRQPITRSEVDEIRGVDSGGVLRGLGDKNLIKTMGRRKSPGNPMMYGTTKRFLEYFGLANLSDLPTMDEFQEKLDALPQHDDHQEKLDLDSSENENMEVREGDEEYVERGAGENGDEMEPDDNEQESDELAPMEEAHEEEENKEKF
;
A
#
# COMPACT_ATOMS: atom_id res chain seq x y z
N MET A 1 -27.59 -4.51 16.16
CA MET A 1 -26.83 -5.74 15.83
C MET A 1 -26.12 -6.25 17.09
N ASP A 2 -25.82 -7.54 17.22
CA ASP A 2 -25.01 -8.05 18.34
C ASP A 2 -23.56 -7.50 18.27
N ARG A 3 -22.99 -7.16 19.42
CA ARG A 3 -21.70 -6.45 19.51
C ARG A 3 -20.53 -7.34 19.10
N ASP A 4 -20.51 -8.59 19.52
CA ASP A 4 -19.46 -9.54 19.13
C ASP A 4 -19.55 -9.87 17.64
N LYS A 5 -20.77 -10.02 17.12
CA LYS A 5 -20.98 -10.15 15.68
C LYS A 5 -20.44 -8.94 14.90
N LEU A 6 -20.65 -7.72 15.40
CA LEU A 6 -20.14 -6.50 14.77
C LEU A 6 -18.61 -6.46 14.73
N LYS A 7 -17.95 -6.77 15.85
CA LYS A 7 -16.49 -6.89 15.93
C LYS A 7 -15.96 -7.89 14.91
N ASN A 8 -16.53 -9.10 14.88
CA ASN A 8 -16.09 -10.14 13.95
C ASN A 8 -16.21 -9.70 12.48
N ILE A 9 -17.29 -9.00 12.12
CA ILE A 9 -17.45 -8.49 10.74
C ILE A 9 -16.37 -7.45 10.43
N MET A 10 -16.14 -6.48 11.32
CA MET A 10 -15.12 -5.44 11.13
C MET A 10 -13.70 -6.01 11.06
N GLU A 11 -13.37 -6.99 11.90
CA GLU A 11 -12.10 -7.72 11.88
C GLU A 11 -11.86 -8.36 10.51
N ASN A 12 -12.85 -9.08 9.99
CA ASN A 12 -12.76 -9.75 8.68
C ASN A 12 -12.64 -8.75 7.53
N ILE A 13 -13.36 -7.63 7.59
CA ILE A 13 -13.26 -6.56 6.60
C ILE A 13 -11.84 -5.96 6.61
N MET A 14 -11.29 -5.67 7.78
CA MET A 14 -9.92 -5.15 7.90
C MET A 14 -8.86 -6.16 7.46
N PHE A 15 -9.11 -7.46 7.67
CA PHE A 15 -8.20 -8.53 7.26
C PHE A 15 -8.09 -8.66 5.74
N VAL A 16 -9.19 -8.48 5.01
CA VAL A 16 -9.23 -8.61 3.54
C VAL A 16 -8.83 -7.30 2.84
N ALA A 17 -8.85 -6.16 3.53
CA ALA A 17 -8.55 -4.88 2.90
C ALA A 17 -7.06 -4.64 2.67
N ASP A 18 -6.71 -4.18 1.47
CA ASP A 18 -5.34 -3.82 1.08
C ASP A 18 -4.86 -2.45 1.63
N SER A 19 -5.75 -1.68 2.27
CA SER A 19 -5.49 -0.34 2.78
C SER A 19 -6.35 -0.02 4.00
N PRO A 20 -5.96 0.92 4.89
CA PRO A 20 -6.80 1.35 6.00
C PRO A 20 -8.20 1.76 5.55
N ILE A 21 -9.22 1.33 6.29
CA ILE A 21 -10.62 1.60 5.97
C ILE A 21 -11.18 2.65 6.93
N GLY A 22 -11.68 3.75 6.38
CA GLY A 22 -12.37 4.78 7.18
C GLY A 22 -13.64 4.25 7.84
N THR A 23 -13.93 4.74 9.05
CA THR A 23 -15.14 4.35 9.81
C THR A 23 -16.42 4.56 9.00
N ASP A 24 -16.53 5.67 8.26
CA ASP A 24 -17.73 5.96 7.45
C ASP A 24 -17.96 4.90 6.35
N ARG A 25 -16.87 4.38 5.76
CA ARG A 25 -16.94 3.30 4.77
C ARG A 25 -17.34 1.98 5.42
N MET A 26 -16.83 1.66 6.61
CA MET A 26 -17.31 0.46 7.35
C MET A 26 -18.80 0.56 7.67
N VAL A 27 -19.26 1.70 8.20
CA VAL A 27 -20.67 1.91 8.56
C VAL A 27 -21.58 1.77 7.34
N SER A 28 -21.13 2.22 6.16
CA SER A 28 -21.92 2.12 4.92
C SER A 28 -22.24 0.68 4.50
N LEU A 29 -21.51 -0.34 5.01
CA LEU A 29 -21.77 -1.75 4.71
C LEU A 29 -23.02 -2.31 5.40
N PHE A 30 -23.56 -1.58 6.37
CA PHE A 30 -24.66 -2.02 7.22
C PHE A 30 -25.97 -1.30 6.90
N ASP A 31 -26.06 -0.54 5.80
CA ASP A 31 -27.29 0.13 5.33
C ASP A 31 -28.06 0.91 6.41
N GLY A 32 -27.34 1.50 7.38
CA GLY A 32 -27.92 2.27 8.49
C GLY A 32 -28.34 1.45 9.72
N GLU A 33 -28.07 0.14 9.76
CA GLU A 33 -28.32 -0.70 10.94
C GLU A 33 -27.44 -0.37 12.14
N ILE A 34 -26.33 0.34 11.91
CA ILE A 34 -25.41 0.80 12.95
C ILE A 34 -25.08 2.28 12.78
N THR A 35 -24.79 2.92 13.90
CA THR A 35 -24.27 4.28 13.96
C THR A 35 -22.74 4.31 13.91
N LYS A 36 -22.18 5.50 13.64
CA LYS A 36 -20.73 5.72 13.67
C LYS A 36 -20.14 5.47 15.06
N ASP A 37 -20.86 5.84 16.11
CA ASP A 37 -20.39 5.67 17.49
C ASP A 37 -20.36 4.18 17.86
N GLU A 38 -21.40 3.42 17.51
CA GLU A 38 -21.40 1.95 17.69
C GLU A 38 -20.24 1.26 16.96
N ALA A 39 -19.89 1.76 15.77
CA ALA A 39 -18.75 1.26 15.02
C ALA A 39 -17.41 1.59 15.71
N LEU A 40 -17.24 2.83 16.18
CA LEU A 40 -16.03 3.25 16.88
C LEU A 40 -15.84 2.48 18.18
N ASP A 41 -16.91 2.31 18.96
CA ASP A 41 -16.81 1.56 20.20
C ASP A 41 -16.44 0.08 19.91
N ALA A 42 -16.97 -0.52 18.82
CA ALA A 42 -16.63 -1.90 18.45
C ALA A 42 -15.17 -2.04 18.03
N LEU A 43 -14.63 -1.04 17.33
CA LEU A 43 -13.22 -0.97 16.96
C LEU A 43 -12.31 -0.81 18.19
N ASN A 44 -12.72 0.01 19.17
CA ASN A 44 -12.01 0.17 20.43
C ASN A 44 -11.99 -1.14 21.23
N ASP A 45 -13.11 -1.85 21.32
CA ASP A 45 -13.16 -3.18 21.96
C ASP A 45 -12.21 -4.17 21.25
N LEU A 46 -12.18 -4.13 19.90
CA LEU A 46 -11.27 -4.93 19.09
C LEU A 46 -9.80 -4.62 19.37
N MET A 47 -9.44 -3.36 19.60
CA MET A 47 -8.07 -3.00 20.01
C MET A 47 -7.68 -3.68 21.32
N VAL A 48 -8.58 -3.67 22.31
CA VAL A 48 -8.37 -4.32 23.61
C VAL A 48 -8.23 -5.84 23.44
N ASP A 49 -9.09 -6.47 22.62
CA ASP A 49 -9.02 -7.90 22.33
C ASP A 49 -7.67 -8.31 21.70
N TYR A 50 -7.03 -7.40 20.97
CA TYR A 50 -5.74 -7.60 20.30
C TYR A 50 -4.51 -7.31 21.18
N GLU A 51 -4.67 -6.75 22.40
CA GLU A 51 -3.54 -6.47 23.30
C GLU A 51 -2.71 -7.71 23.62
N SER A 52 -3.36 -8.87 23.72
CA SER A 52 -2.71 -10.16 24.03
C SER A 52 -2.18 -10.91 22.79
N ARG A 53 -2.34 -10.36 21.59
CA ARG A 53 -2.00 -11.02 20.31
C ARG A 53 -0.73 -10.43 19.69
N GLY A 54 -0.13 -11.16 18.74
CA GLY A 54 1.03 -10.68 17.97
C GLY A 54 0.70 -9.68 16.85
N LEU A 55 -0.58 -9.51 16.55
CA LEU A 55 -1.12 -8.48 15.67
C LEU A 55 -1.75 -7.37 16.51
N GLU A 56 -2.02 -6.23 15.89
CA GLU A 56 -2.75 -5.12 16.50
C GLU A 56 -3.74 -4.49 15.52
N VAL A 57 -4.83 -3.95 16.05
CA VAL A 57 -5.75 -3.06 15.33
C VAL A 57 -5.24 -1.63 15.53
N ALA A 58 -4.95 -0.94 14.42
CA ALA A 58 -4.37 0.39 14.45
C ALA A 58 -5.18 1.36 13.60
N GLN A 59 -5.29 2.61 14.09
CA GLN A 59 -5.83 3.72 13.32
C GLN A 59 -4.72 4.37 12.50
N VAL A 60 -4.85 4.37 11.18
CA VAL A 60 -3.85 4.87 10.23
C VAL A 60 -4.53 5.63 9.10
N ALA A 61 -4.04 6.83 8.78
CA ALA A 61 -4.54 7.69 7.71
C ALA A 61 -6.07 7.92 7.76
N GLU A 62 -6.60 8.20 8.96
CA GLU A 62 -8.05 8.33 9.25
C GLU A 62 -8.88 7.04 9.07
N GLY A 63 -8.22 5.90 8.86
CA GLY A 63 -8.85 4.59 8.73
C GLY A 63 -8.31 3.58 9.75
N TRP A 64 -8.78 2.35 9.64
CA TRP A 64 -8.45 1.24 10.53
C TRP A 64 -7.85 0.09 9.73
N ARG A 65 -6.85 -0.59 10.29
CA ARG A 65 -6.26 -1.81 9.73
C ARG A 65 -5.76 -2.75 10.82
N ILE A 66 -5.60 -4.02 10.46
CA ILE A 66 -4.84 -4.98 11.25
C ILE A 66 -3.39 -4.97 10.76
N GLN A 67 -2.42 -4.89 11.67
CA GLN A 67 -0.99 -4.89 11.34
C GLN A 67 -0.17 -5.72 12.33
N THR A 68 1.06 -6.06 11.97
CA THR A 68 2.01 -6.74 12.86
C THR A 68 2.56 -5.78 13.91
N ARG A 69 2.76 -6.23 15.15
CA ARG A 69 3.41 -5.40 16.17
C ARG A 69 4.88 -5.10 15.82
N PRO A 70 5.42 -3.93 16.20
CA PRO A 70 6.81 -3.55 15.93
C PRO A 70 7.85 -4.54 16.44
N GLU A 71 7.56 -5.23 17.56
CA GLU A 71 8.42 -6.25 18.15
C GLU A 71 8.75 -7.40 17.18
N PHE A 72 7.86 -7.69 16.21
CA PHE A 72 8.06 -8.75 15.22
C PHE A 72 8.72 -8.26 13.92
N ALA A 73 9.05 -6.96 13.82
CA ALA A 73 9.65 -6.36 12.62
C ALA A 73 10.92 -7.07 12.12
N PRO A 74 11.83 -7.62 12.96
CA PRO A 74 13.02 -8.33 12.47
C PRO A 74 12.68 -9.53 11.57
N TRP A 75 11.70 -10.35 11.97
CA TRP A 75 11.27 -11.53 11.21
C TRP A 75 10.51 -11.15 9.95
N VAL A 76 9.60 -10.19 10.05
CA VAL A 76 8.83 -9.66 8.91
C VAL A 76 9.79 -9.07 7.86
N THR A 77 10.82 -8.34 8.31
CA THR A 77 11.83 -7.76 7.42
C THR A 77 12.64 -8.83 6.70
N VAL A 78 13.01 -9.93 7.38
CA VAL A 78 13.71 -11.05 6.72
C VAL A 78 12.84 -11.69 5.65
N PHE A 79 11.55 -11.91 5.93
CA PHE A 79 10.59 -12.41 4.95
C PHE A 79 10.51 -11.50 3.72
N PHE A 80 10.40 -10.19 3.92
CA PHE A 80 10.38 -9.23 2.81
C PHE A 80 11.74 -9.01 2.15
N LYS A 81 12.88 -9.22 2.80
CA LYS A 81 14.20 -9.15 2.12
C LYS A 81 14.34 -10.21 1.03
N MET A 82 13.60 -11.31 1.11
CA MET A 82 13.49 -12.29 0.02
C MET A 82 12.70 -11.74 -1.19
N VAL A 83 11.93 -10.67 -1.00
CA VAL A 83 11.09 -10.00 -2.00
C VAL A 83 11.56 -8.54 -2.15
N ARG A 84 12.48 -8.27 -3.09
CA ARG A 84 13.12 -6.94 -3.28
C ARG A 84 12.14 -5.75 -3.16
N GLY A 85 12.12 -5.10 -1.98
CA GLY A 85 11.38 -3.86 -1.75
C GLY A 85 12.29 -2.63 -1.93
N GLN A 86 11.84 -1.64 -2.70
CA GLN A 86 12.58 -0.38 -2.89
C GLN A 86 12.40 0.54 -1.68
N LYS A 87 13.36 0.50 -0.75
CA LYS A 87 13.44 1.46 0.37
C LYS A 87 13.61 2.90 -0.16
N LEU A 88 13.17 3.87 0.64
CA LEU A 88 13.50 5.28 0.39
C LEU A 88 14.99 5.51 0.68
N SER A 89 15.68 6.23 -0.22
CA SER A 89 17.07 6.64 0.01
C SER A 89 17.15 7.67 1.12
N ARG A 90 18.34 7.85 1.70
CA ARG A 90 18.58 8.88 2.71
C ARG A 90 18.18 10.29 2.23
N ALA A 91 18.58 10.66 1.01
CA ALA A 91 18.20 11.93 0.40
C ALA A 91 16.67 12.07 0.24
N SER A 92 15.97 10.97 -0.06
CA SER A 92 14.50 10.96 -0.13
C SER A 92 13.86 11.20 1.23
N LEU A 93 14.38 10.56 2.28
CA LEU A 93 13.89 10.74 3.65
C LEU A 93 14.11 12.17 4.16
N GLU A 94 15.29 12.76 3.89
CA GLU A 94 15.60 14.15 4.26
C GLU A 94 14.62 15.14 3.60
N ALA A 95 14.43 15.03 2.29
CA ALA A 95 13.49 15.90 1.57
C ALA A 95 12.05 15.68 2.04
N LEU A 96 11.65 14.43 2.30
CA LEU A 96 10.31 14.11 2.76
C LEU A 96 10.03 14.67 4.16
N ALA A 97 11.01 14.60 5.07
CA ALA A 97 10.91 15.19 6.40
C ALA A 97 10.74 16.72 6.31
N ILE A 98 11.51 17.39 5.46
CA ILE A 98 11.35 18.84 5.26
C ILE A 98 9.93 19.17 4.77
N VAL A 99 9.42 18.41 3.79
CA VAL A 99 8.06 18.60 3.29
C VAL A 99 7.01 18.35 4.38
N SER A 100 7.13 17.28 5.17
CA SER A 100 6.12 16.94 6.19
C SER A 100 6.03 17.99 7.30
N TYR A 101 7.15 18.57 7.72
CA TYR A 101 7.20 19.57 8.79
C TYR A 101 6.99 21.02 8.34
N ARG A 102 7.18 21.33 7.04
CA ARG A 102 7.12 22.72 6.52
C ARG A 102 6.06 22.93 5.44
N GLN A 103 5.25 21.93 5.11
CA GLN A 103 4.16 22.07 4.14
C GLN A 103 3.20 23.21 4.52
N PRO A 104 2.68 23.98 3.54
CA PRO A 104 2.99 23.92 2.11
C PRO A 104 4.32 24.61 1.76
N ILE A 105 5.25 23.87 1.13
CA ILE A 105 6.63 24.33 0.83
C ILE A 105 6.96 24.26 -0.66
N THR A 106 7.76 25.19 -1.18
CA THR A 106 8.22 25.20 -2.59
C THR A 106 9.52 24.43 -2.75
N ARG A 107 9.83 23.98 -3.99
CA ARG A 107 11.12 23.31 -4.28
C ARG A 107 12.32 24.15 -3.83
N SER A 108 12.32 25.45 -4.13
CA SER A 108 13.45 26.32 -3.81
C SER A 108 13.71 26.42 -2.31
N GLU A 109 12.66 26.42 -1.49
CA GLU A 109 12.81 26.39 -0.03
C GLU A 109 13.35 25.05 0.48
N VAL A 110 12.95 23.93 -0.15
CA VAL A 110 13.53 22.61 0.16
C VAL A 110 15.02 22.60 -0.19
N ASP A 111 15.39 23.11 -1.36
CA ASP A 111 16.78 23.20 -1.82
C ASP A 111 17.61 24.09 -0.88
N GLU A 112 17.06 25.21 -0.41
CA GLU A 112 17.72 26.10 0.55
C GLU A 112 17.97 25.42 1.90
N ILE A 113 17.00 24.66 2.42
CA ILE A 113 17.16 23.93 3.69
C ILE A 113 18.15 22.78 3.55
N ARG A 114 18.14 22.05 2.42
CA ARG A 114 19.06 20.92 2.17
C ARG A 114 20.46 21.34 1.72
N GLY A 115 20.60 22.54 1.16
CA GLY A 115 21.84 23.03 0.55
C GLY A 115 22.21 22.35 -0.77
N VAL A 116 21.33 21.53 -1.35
CA VAL A 116 21.56 20.79 -2.60
C VAL A 116 20.27 20.71 -3.44
N ASP A 117 20.40 20.42 -4.73
CA ASP A 117 19.24 20.24 -5.60
C ASP A 117 18.36 19.05 -5.14
N SER A 118 17.05 19.30 -5.02
CA SER A 118 16.06 18.32 -4.59
C SER A 118 15.05 18.01 -5.70
N GLY A 119 15.26 18.50 -6.93
CA GLY A 119 14.29 18.37 -8.02
C GLY A 119 14.00 16.91 -8.39
N GLY A 120 15.05 16.09 -8.52
CA GLY A 120 14.90 14.66 -8.80
C GLY A 120 14.26 13.90 -7.64
N VAL A 121 14.64 14.22 -6.41
CA VAL A 121 14.11 13.56 -5.20
C VAL A 121 12.62 13.87 -5.01
N LEU A 122 12.21 15.15 -5.14
CA LEU A 122 10.82 15.55 -5.03
C LEU A 122 9.96 14.90 -6.13
N ARG A 123 10.49 14.75 -7.35
CA ARG A 123 9.82 14.00 -8.42
C ARG A 123 9.60 12.54 -8.02
N GLY A 124 10.65 11.85 -7.57
CA GLY A 124 10.55 10.45 -7.15
C GLY A 124 9.62 10.24 -5.94
N LEU A 125 9.57 11.18 -5.00
CA LEU A 125 8.60 11.16 -3.90
C LEU A 125 7.15 11.35 -4.40
N GLY A 126 6.96 12.19 -5.43
CA GLY A 126 5.68 12.37 -6.10
C GLY A 126 5.23 11.12 -6.85
N ASP A 127 6.14 10.46 -7.58
CA ASP A 127 5.86 9.22 -8.32
C ASP A 127 5.45 8.08 -7.37
N LYS A 128 6.00 8.05 -6.16
CA LYS A 128 5.62 7.14 -5.06
C LYS A 128 4.34 7.58 -4.31
N ASN A 129 3.70 8.66 -4.75
CA ASN A 129 2.54 9.28 -4.13
C ASN A 129 2.74 9.69 -2.67
N LEU A 130 3.97 9.89 -2.19
CA LEU A 130 4.24 10.33 -0.81
C LEU A 130 4.03 11.84 -0.64
N ILE A 131 4.21 12.61 -1.71
CA ILE A 131 3.92 14.04 -1.76
C ILE A 131 3.03 14.36 -2.96
N LYS A 132 2.34 15.49 -2.90
CA LYS A 132 1.49 16.04 -3.96
C LYS A 132 1.72 17.54 -4.10
N THR A 133 1.29 18.10 -5.23
CA THR A 133 1.23 19.55 -5.41
C THR A 133 0.00 20.13 -4.70
N MET A 134 0.19 21.22 -3.95
CA MET A 134 -0.87 21.94 -3.21
C MET A 134 -1.27 23.26 -3.89
N GLY A 135 -0.91 23.43 -5.17
CA GLY A 135 -1.10 24.66 -5.93
C GLY A 135 0.19 25.46 -6.09
N ARG A 136 0.05 26.76 -6.39
CA ARG A 136 1.18 27.66 -6.66
C ARG A 136 1.19 28.83 -5.70
N ARG A 137 2.37 29.25 -5.27
CA ARG A 137 2.54 30.43 -4.40
C ARG A 137 2.44 31.70 -5.24
N LYS A 138 1.78 32.73 -4.71
CA LYS A 138 1.67 34.07 -5.33
C LYS A 138 2.94 34.91 -5.10
N SER A 139 4.06 34.41 -5.58
CA SER A 139 5.39 35.05 -5.52
C SER A 139 6.02 35.07 -6.92
N PRO A 140 7.10 35.83 -7.16
CA PRO A 140 7.76 35.85 -8.46
C PRO A 140 8.06 34.42 -8.96
N GLY A 141 7.70 34.12 -10.21
CA GLY A 141 7.84 32.80 -10.81
C GLY A 141 6.71 31.80 -10.51
N ASN A 142 5.74 32.14 -9.66
CA ASN A 142 4.59 31.30 -9.27
C ASN A 142 4.97 29.82 -9.02
N PRO A 143 5.92 29.56 -8.09
CA PRO A 143 6.44 28.21 -7.87
C PRO A 143 5.37 27.27 -7.33
N MET A 144 5.47 25.99 -7.70
CA MET A 144 4.62 24.94 -7.16
C MET A 144 4.94 24.69 -5.69
N MET A 145 3.90 24.51 -4.88
CA MET A 145 3.99 24.12 -3.48
C MET A 145 3.69 22.63 -3.35
N TYR A 146 4.37 21.98 -2.41
CA TYR A 146 4.28 20.57 -2.11
C TYR A 146 3.76 20.35 -0.69
N GLY A 147 3.09 19.21 -0.51
CA GLY A 147 2.71 18.67 0.78
C GLY A 147 2.56 17.16 0.71
N THR A 148 2.39 16.55 1.87
CA THR A 148 2.21 15.10 2.06
C THR A 148 0.83 14.63 1.62
N THR A 149 0.69 13.31 1.46
CA THR A 149 -0.55 12.65 1.04
C THR A 149 -1.07 11.69 2.13
N LYS A 150 -2.23 11.08 1.91
CA LYS A 150 -2.69 9.96 2.76
C LYS A 150 -1.73 8.77 2.72
N ARG A 151 -1.12 8.51 1.55
CA ARG A 151 -0.11 7.46 1.39
C ARG A 151 1.11 7.68 2.27
N PHE A 152 1.50 8.94 2.52
CA PHE A 152 2.54 9.25 3.50
C PHE A 152 2.13 8.77 4.90
N LEU A 153 0.92 9.11 5.35
CA LEU A 153 0.42 8.67 6.66
C LEU A 153 0.36 7.14 6.75
N GLU A 154 -0.10 6.46 5.70
CA GLU A 154 -0.09 4.99 5.61
C GLU A 154 1.30 4.39 5.70
N TYR A 155 2.27 4.98 5.00
CA TYR A 155 3.64 4.53 4.93
C TYR A 155 4.34 4.64 6.30
N PHE A 156 4.06 5.71 7.05
CA PHE A 156 4.64 5.94 8.38
C PHE A 156 3.74 5.44 9.52
N GLY A 157 2.58 4.86 9.23
CA GLY A 157 1.66 4.34 10.24
C GLY A 157 1.04 5.40 11.14
N LEU A 158 0.85 6.62 10.63
CA LEU A 158 0.31 7.76 11.37
C LEU A 158 -1.20 7.85 11.16
N ALA A 159 -1.99 8.21 12.19
CA ALA A 159 -3.41 8.44 12.01
C ALA A 159 -3.65 9.80 11.32
N ASN A 160 -2.89 10.82 11.72
CA ASN A 160 -2.97 12.17 11.18
C ASN A 160 -1.59 12.86 11.19
N LEU A 161 -1.49 14.03 10.55
CA LEU A 161 -0.22 14.78 10.45
C LEU A 161 0.26 15.37 11.78
N SER A 162 -0.66 15.57 12.73
CA SER A 162 -0.35 16.10 14.06
C SER A 162 0.33 15.05 14.96
N ASP A 163 0.27 13.77 14.59
CA ASP A 163 0.99 12.68 15.26
C ASP A 163 2.49 12.67 14.93
N LEU A 164 2.94 13.57 14.05
CA LEU A 164 4.35 13.74 13.78
C LEU A 164 5.09 14.24 15.03
N PRO A 165 6.19 13.59 15.44
CA PRO A 165 6.89 13.99 16.65
C PRO A 165 7.34 15.44 16.60
N THR A 166 7.21 16.15 17.71
CA THR A 166 7.77 17.49 17.84
C THR A 166 9.30 17.44 17.90
N MET A 167 9.97 18.58 17.67
CA MET A 167 11.43 18.63 17.77
C MET A 167 11.93 18.26 19.18
N ASP A 168 11.16 18.59 20.22
CA ASP A 168 11.50 18.28 21.61
C ASP A 168 11.39 16.77 21.88
N GLU A 169 10.32 16.13 21.40
CA GLU A 169 10.12 14.67 21.49
C GLU A 169 11.19 13.88 20.70
N PHE A 170 11.68 14.45 19.59
CA PHE A 170 12.80 13.87 18.85
C PHE A 170 14.06 13.82 19.69
N GLN A 171 14.37 14.90 20.42
CA GLN A 171 15.57 14.97 21.25
C GLN A 171 15.49 13.94 22.38
N GLU A 172 14.35 13.86 23.07
CA GLU A 172 14.14 12.87 24.13
C GLU A 172 14.27 11.43 23.62
N LYS A 173 13.68 11.12 22.46
CA LYS A 173 13.80 9.78 21.86
C LYS A 173 15.22 9.47 21.41
N LEU A 174 15.94 10.45 20.85
CA LEU A 174 17.33 10.27 20.43
C LEU A 174 18.23 10.00 21.63
N ASP A 175 18.00 10.70 22.74
CA ASP A 175 18.74 10.52 23.99
C ASP A 175 18.40 9.19 24.68
N ALA A 176 17.19 8.66 24.46
CA ALA A 176 16.72 7.38 24.99
C ALA A 176 17.13 6.17 24.13
N LEU A 177 17.60 6.36 22.89
CA LEU A 177 18.13 5.27 22.08
C LEU A 177 19.42 4.76 22.73
N PRO A 178 19.57 3.43 22.95
CA PRO A 178 20.84 2.88 23.37
C PRO A 178 21.90 3.32 22.38
N GLN A 179 22.97 3.95 22.87
CA GLN A 179 24.20 4.14 22.09
C GLN A 179 24.72 2.73 21.79
N HIS A 180 24.30 2.18 20.66
CA HIS A 180 24.93 0.98 20.13
C HIS A 180 26.37 1.39 19.82
N ASP A 181 27.30 0.92 20.66
CA ASP A 181 28.72 0.93 20.35
C ASP A 181 28.90 0.45 18.92
N ASP A 182 29.63 1.24 18.13
CA ASP A 182 29.95 1.01 16.73
C ASP A 182 30.72 -0.32 16.56
N HIS A 183 30.03 -1.45 16.64
CA HIS A 183 30.40 -2.62 15.87
C HIS A 183 29.89 -2.38 14.45
N GLN A 184 30.71 -1.63 13.75
CA GLN A 184 30.65 -1.33 12.33
C GLN A 184 30.71 -2.63 11.53
N GLU A 185 29.59 -3.35 11.42
CA GLU A 185 29.30 -4.06 10.17
C GLU A 185 29.22 -2.96 9.12
N LYS A 186 30.27 -2.85 8.31
CA LYS A 186 30.24 -2.07 7.08
C LYS A 186 29.01 -2.51 6.29
N LEU A 187 27.92 -1.76 6.40
CA LEU A 187 27.00 -1.62 5.29
C LEU A 187 27.83 -0.94 4.21
N ASP A 188 28.32 -1.74 3.26
CA ASP A 188 28.93 -1.26 2.03
C ASP A 188 27.90 -0.39 1.29
N LEU A 189 27.94 0.89 1.63
CA LEU A 189 27.19 1.99 1.06
C LEU A 189 28.18 2.87 0.31
N ASP A 190 28.90 2.30 -0.66
CA ASP A 190 29.42 3.08 -1.78
C ASP A 190 29.75 2.20 -3.01
N SER A 191 29.67 2.83 -4.18
CA SER A 191 30.06 2.41 -5.53
C SER A 191 29.06 1.60 -6.36
N SER A 192 28.06 2.30 -6.88
CA SER A 192 27.81 2.26 -8.33
C SER A 192 27.05 3.52 -8.76
N GLU A 193 27.74 4.66 -8.70
CA GLU A 193 27.53 5.64 -9.75
C GLU A 193 28.29 5.16 -10.99
N ASN A 194 27.56 5.17 -12.11
CA ASN A 194 28.05 5.24 -13.48
C ASN A 194 28.44 3.93 -14.19
N GLU A 195 27.49 3.31 -14.88
CA GLU A 195 27.74 2.76 -16.22
C GLU A 195 26.63 3.16 -17.19
N ASN A 196 27.02 3.99 -18.16
CA ASN A 196 26.36 4.12 -19.44
C ASN A 196 26.53 2.80 -20.22
N MET A 197 25.42 2.34 -20.80
CA MET A 197 25.28 1.79 -22.15
C MET A 197 26.07 0.52 -22.55
N GLU A 198 25.34 -0.56 -22.84
CA GLU A 198 25.38 -1.22 -24.15
C GLU A 198 24.16 -2.13 -24.34
N VAL A 199 23.39 -1.87 -25.40
CA VAL A 199 22.39 -2.79 -25.93
C VAL A 199 23.17 -3.92 -26.61
N ARG A 200 22.99 -5.16 -26.17
CA ARG A 200 23.38 -6.35 -26.92
C ARG A 200 22.14 -7.03 -27.47
N GLU A 201 22.00 -6.95 -28.78
CA GLU A 201 21.23 -7.91 -29.59
C GLU A 201 21.89 -9.30 -29.51
N GLY A 202 21.08 -10.36 -29.58
CA GLY A 202 21.54 -11.72 -29.92
C GLY A 202 21.04 -12.84 -29.01
N ASP A 203 19.93 -13.44 -29.45
CA ASP A 203 19.66 -14.89 -29.59
C ASP A 203 19.66 -15.78 -28.33
N GLU A 204 18.47 -16.24 -27.89
CA GLU A 204 17.84 -17.55 -28.18
C GLU A 204 18.22 -18.64 -27.16
N GLU A 205 17.25 -19.03 -26.30
CA GLU A 205 16.77 -20.43 -26.27
C GLU A 205 15.51 -20.53 -25.37
N TYR A 206 14.36 -20.77 -26.00
CA TYR A 206 13.15 -21.22 -25.33
C TYR A 206 13.27 -22.74 -25.13
N VAL A 207 13.27 -23.22 -23.89
CA VAL A 207 13.13 -24.66 -23.63
C VAL A 207 11.66 -25.02 -23.66
N GLU A 208 11.26 -25.57 -24.80
CA GLU A 208 9.98 -26.20 -25.09
C GLU A 208 9.83 -27.48 -24.25
N ARG A 209 8.79 -27.57 -23.41
CA ARG A 209 8.47 -28.80 -22.67
C ARG A 209 7.55 -29.67 -23.52
N GLY A 210 8.15 -30.38 -24.47
CA GLY A 210 7.50 -31.40 -25.30
C GLY A 210 7.39 -32.74 -24.58
N ALA A 211 6.25 -33.39 -24.77
CA ALA A 211 5.91 -34.73 -24.33
C ALA A 211 6.80 -35.81 -24.97
N GLY A 212 6.97 -36.94 -24.26
CA GLY A 212 7.62 -38.14 -24.76
C GLY A 212 6.97 -39.37 -24.17
N GLU A 213 6.38 -40.16 -25.06
CA GLU A 213 5.65 -41.41 -24.88
C GLU A 213 6.51 -42.55 -24.33
N ASN A 214 5.86 -43.53 -23.70
CA ASN A 214 6.21 -44.95 -23.84
C ASN A 214 4.91 -45.77 -23.78
N GLY A 215 4.64 -46.53 -24.86
CA GLY A 215 3.74 -47.70 -24.88
C GLY A 215 4.29 -48.79 -23.95
N ASP A 216 3.58 -49.86 -23.60
CA ASP A 216 2.75 -50.80 -24.37
C ASP A 216 2.12 -51.70 -23.25
N GLU A 217 0.83 -52.06 -23.18
CA GLU A 217 0.15 -53.14 -23.92
C GLU A 217 -1.36 -53.16 -23.55
N MET A 218 -2.19 -53.33 -24.58
CA MET A 218 -3.45 -54.12 -24.75
C MET A 218 -4.09 -54.83 -23.54
N GLU A 219 -5.41 -55.00 -23.37
CA GLU A 219 -6.55 -55.08 -24.31
C GLU A 219 -7.92 -54.99 -23.53
N PRO A 220 -9.13 -55.14 -24.15
CA PRO A 220 -10.27 -54.22 -23.99
C PRO A 220 -11.48 -54.83 -23.27
N ASP A 221 -12.53 -54.04 -23.02
CA ASP A 221 -13.93 -54.51 -23.24
C ASP A 221 -14.95 -53.35 -23.27
N ASP A 222 -15.57 -53.19 -24.43
CA ASP A 222 -16.98 -52.91 -24.73
C ASP A 222 -17.84 -52.04 -23.79
N ASN A 223 -18.32 -50.91 -24.32
CA ASN A 223 -19.72 -50.70 -24.81
C ASN A 223 -19.92 -49.18 -24.99
N GLU A 224 -20.12 -48.67 -26.22
CA GLU A 224 -21.47 -48.41 -26.81
C GLU A 224 -22.38 -47.66 -25.82
N GLN A 225 -22.91 -46.46 -26.09
CA GLN A 225 -23.49 -45.95 -27.32
C GLN A 225 -23.81 -44.45 -27.12
N GLU A 226 -23.68 -43.67 -28.20
CA GLU A 226 -24.68 -42.72 -28.78
C GLU A 226 -25.51 -41.84 -27.83
N SER A 227 -25.80 -40.57 -28.08
CA SER A 227 -25.89 -39.77 -29.31
C SER A 227 -26.01 -38.30 -28.83
N ASP A 228 -25.32 -37.35 -29.45
CA ASP A 228 -25.83 -36.52 -30.55
C ASP A 228 -27.16 -35.82 -30.24
N GLU A 229 -27.14 -34.48 -30.15
CA GLU A 229 -27.97 -33.62 -31.01
C GLU A 229 -27.70 -32.13 -30.73
N LEU A 230 -26.98 -31.52 -31.66
CA LEU A 230 -27.03 -30.08 -31.94
C LEU A 230 -28.09 -29.86 -33.02
N ALA A 231 -29.05 -28.95 -32.77
CA ALA A 231 -29.77 -28.27 -33.83
C ALA A 231 -30.04 -26.79 -33.45
N PRO A 232 -29.97 -25.85 -34.41
CA PRO A 232 -30.08 -24.41 -34.17
C PRO A 232 -31.43 -23.80 -34.64
N MET A 233 -31.54 -22.47 -34.42
CA MET A 233 -32.43 -21.47 -35.04
C MET A 233 -33.86 -21.31 -34.52
N GLU A 234 -34.21 -20.06 -34.14
CA GLU A 234 -35.27 -19.31 -34.83
C GLU A 234 -35.21 -17.81 -34.50
N GLU A 235 -35.25 -16.99 -35.56
CA GLU A 235 -35.57 -15.56 -35.54
C GLU A 235 -37.09 -15.38 -35.35
N ALA A 236 -37.52 -14.32 -34.66
CA ALA A 236 -38.75 -13.63 -35.00
C ALA A 236 -38.78 -12.18 -34.47
N HIS A 237 -39.23 -11.32 -35.37
CA HIS A 237 -39.52 -9.89 -35.38
C HIS A 237 -40.57 -9.37 -34.36
N GLU A 238 -40.51 -8.03 -34.18
CA GLU A 238 -41.62 -7.06 -33.91
C GLU A 238 -42.33 -7.13 -32.53
N GLU A 239 -42.67 -6.05 -31.82
CA GLU A 239 -43.33 -4.79 -32.20
C GLU A 239 -42.97 -3.59 -31.28
N GLU A 240 -43.34 -2.42 -31.79
CA GLU A 240 -43.21 -1.04 -31.30
C GLU A 240 -44.04 -0.64 -30.06
N GLU A 241 -43.71 0.56 -29.56
CA GLU A 241 -44.57 1.54 -28.85
C GLU A 241 -45.13 1.20 -27.45
N ASN A 242 -44.81 2.02 -26.42
CA ASN A 242 -45.52 3.28 -26.15
C ASN A 242 -45.07 3.99 -24.84
N LYS A 243 -45.05 5.33 -24.91
CA LYS A 243 -45.33 6.35 -23.87
C LYS A 243 -44.41 6.56 -22.66
N GLU A 244 -43.57 7.60 -22.81
CA GLU A 244 -43.72 8.93 -22.17
C GLU A 244 -44.65 9.10 -20.93
N LYS A 245 -44.12 9.89 -19.96
CA LYS A 245 -44.75 10.62 -18.82
C LYS A 245 -44.91 9.79 -17.54
N PHE A 246 -44.42 10.20 -16.36
CA PHE A 246 -44.20 11.53 -15.76
C PHE A 246 -42.94 11.52 -14.87
#